data_AF-A0A2D3RJB7-F1
#
_entry.id   AF-A0A2D3RJB7-F1
#
_cell.length_a   1.000
_cell.length_b   1.000
_cell.length_c   1.000
_cell.angle_alpha   90.00
_cell.angle_beta   90.00
_cell.angle_gamma   90.00
#
_symmetry.space_group_name_H-M   'P 1'
#
loop_
_entity.id
_entity.type
_entity.pdbx_description
1 polymer ?
#
loop_
_entity_poly.entity_id
_entity_poly.type
_entity_poly.pdbx_seq_one_letter_code
_entity_poly.pdbx_strand_id
1 'polypeptide(L)'
;MDEENTEAVELYHPPFVVRALDWIEGISSEQLIAAAQIKDQNKSGFIPPAALVRIIRRFRTDGKLELSDRLVAILITNAYDYVRRVSAGFDVGDREDVIQETMQTFLTELAENDGIDWWEVTFHRELRRRASDAYARLIGRHRKRECHKFRVSWGC
;
A
#
# COMPACT_ATOMS: atom_id res chain seq x y z
N MET A 1 24.77 -0.78 -32.40
CA MET A 1 23.53 -1.49 -32.05
C MET A 1 23.94 -2.40 -30.94
N ASP A 2 23.90 -1.89 -29.72
CA ASP A 2 24.30 -2.63 -28.55
C ASP A 2 23.00 -3.05 -27.87
N GLU A 3 22.66 -4.33 -28.03
CA GLU A 3 21.62 -4.99 -27.26
C GLU A 3 22.12 -5.04 -25.81
N GLU A 4 21.71 -4.03 -25.05
CA GLU A 4 21.89 -3.99 -23.61
C GLU A 4 21.08 -5.15 -23.03
N ASN A 5 21.78 -6.27 -22.81
CA ASN A 5 21.29 -7.42 -22.08
C ASN A 5 21.05 -6.98 -20.63
N THR A 6 19.89 -6.36 -20.40
CA THR A 6 19.34 -6.12 -19.07
C THR A 6 18.96 -7.48 -18.50
N GLU A 7 19.96 -8.19 -17.97
CA GLU A 7 19.73 -9.24 -16.98
C GLU A 7 18.80 -8.63 -15.94
N ALA A 8 17.54 -9.06 -15.96
CA ALA A 8 16.55 -8.66 -15.00
C ALA A 8 17.13 -9.02 -13.64
N VAL A 9 17.62 -8.03 -12.90
CA VAL A 9 18.13 -8.22 -11.55
C VAL A 9 17.01 -8.88 -10.77
N GLU A 10 17.18 -10.18 -10.51
CA GLU A 10 16.20 -10.98 -9.81
C GLU A 10 16.19 -10.48 -8.37
N LEU A 11 15.27 -9.56 -8.10
CA LEU A 11 15.15 -8.90 -6.81
C LEU A 11 14.86 -9.97 -5.75
N TYR A 12 15.60 -9.92 -4.64
CA TYR A 12 15.41 -10.88 -3.55
C TYR A 12 13.97 -10.82 -3.04
N HIS A 13 13.22 -11.90 -3.27
CA HIS A 13 11.88 -12.06 -2.75
C HIS A 13 11.91 -12.82 -1.42
N PRO A 14 11.22 -12.34 -0.38
CA PRO A 14 11.05 -13.12 0.83
C PRO A 14 10.43 -14.49 0.53
N PRO A 15 10.79 -15.58 1.24
CA PRO A 15 10.27 -16.92 0.96
C PRO A 15 8.74 -17.04 0.97
N PHE A 16 8.04 -16.17 1.70
CA PHE A 16 6.58 -16.15 1.69
C PHE A 16 5.99 -15.58 0.40
N VAL A 17 6.69 -14.67 -0.29
CA VAL A 17 6.28 -14.12 -1.59
C VAL A 17 6.50 -15.18 -2.67
N VAL A 18 7.66 -15.84 -2.68
CA VAL A 18 7.98 -16.91 -3.64
C VAL A 18 6.94 -18.02 -3.58
N ARG A 19 6.63 -18.55 -2.38
CA ARG A 19 5.60 -19.58 -2.21
C ARG A 19 4.22 -19.15 -2.69
N ALA A 20 3.87 -17.87 -2.51
CA ALA A 20 2.61 -17.36 -3.01
C ALA A 20 2.62 -17.31 -4.55
N LEU A 21 3.72 -16.90 -5.17
CA LEU A 21 3.87 -16.92 -6.63
C LEU A 21 3.77 -18.33 -7.20
N ASP A 22 4.48 -19.30 -6.63
CA ASP A 22 4.43 -20.71 -7.09
C ASP A 22 3.01 -21.27 -6.97
N TRP A 23 2.31 -20.96 -5.88
CA TRP A 23 0.95 -21.44 -5.65
C TRP A 23 -0.04 -20.87 -6.66
N ILE A 24 0.07 -19.59 -7.02
CA ILE A 24 -0.89 -18.96 -7.95
C ILE A 24 -0.77 -19.49 -9.39
N GLU A 25 0.35 -20.12 -9.77
CA GLU A 25 0.49 -20.75 -11.09
C GLU A 25 -0.44 -21.96 -11.25
N GLY A 26 -0.84 -22.58 -10.14
CA GLY A 26 -1.72 -23.75 -10.11
C GLY A 26 -3.21 -23.47 -9.96
N ILE A 27 -3.64 -22.19 -9.90
CA ILE A 27 -5.04 -21.83 -9.62
C ILE A 27 -5.65 -20.95 -10.72
N SER A 28 -6.98 -20.97 -10.83
CA SER A 28 -7.70 -20.10 -11.78
C SER A 28 -7.74 -18.64 -11.31
N SER A 29 -8.03 -17.72 -12.23
CA SER A 29 -8.22 -16.30 -11.93
C SER A 29 -9.31 -16.06 -10.87
N GLU A 30 -10.40 -16.82 -10.89
CA GLU A 30 -11.48 -16.74 -9.90
C GLU A 30 -11.01 -17.19 -8.51
N GLN A 31 -10.25 -18.28 -8.45
CA GLN A 31 -9.66 -18.78 -7.21
C GLN A 31 -8.67 -17.77 -6.62
N LEU A 32 -7.87 -17.13 -7.48
CA LEU A 32 -6.95 -16.08 -7.07
C LEU A 32 -7.67 -14.86 -6.49
N ILE A 33 -8.75 -14.40 -7.14
CA ILE A 33 -9.56 -13.30 -6.61
C ILE A 33 -10.15 -13.66 -5.24
N ALA A 34 -10.70 -14.87 -5.09
CA ALA A 34 -11.24 -15.33 -3.82
C ALA A 34 -10.16 -15.38 -2.73
N ALA A 35 -8.96 -15.86 -3.06
CA ALA A 35 -7.82 -15.91 -2.17
C ALA A 35 -7.35 -14.52 -1.72
N ALA A 36 -7.28 -13.56 -2.65
CA ALA A 36 -6.88 -12.18 -2.37
C ALA A 36 -7.85 -11.46 -1.41
N GLN A 37 -9.12 -11.89 -1.35
CA GLN A 37 -10.13 -11.33 -0.45
C GLN A 37 -10.06 -11.90 0.99
N ILE A 38 -9.26 -12.94 1.23
CA ILE A 38 -9.10 -13.52 2.56
C ILE A 38 -8.35 -12.53 3.46
N LYS A 39 -9.00 -12.10 4.55
CA LYS A 39 -8.42 -11.16 5.52
C LYS A 39 -7.71 -11.83 6.70
N ASP A 40 -7.99 -13.10 6.93
CA ASP A 40 -7.47 -13.86 8.06
C ASP A 40 -6.14 -14.53 7.68
N GLN A 41 -5.05 -14.08 8.29
CA GLN A 41 -3.70 -14.57 8.03
C GLN A 41 -3.50 -16.05 8.37
N ASN A 42 -4.38 -16.63 9.19
CA ASN A 42 -4.30 -18.04 9.59
C ASN A 42 -5.11 -18.97 8.66
N LYS A 43 -5.87 -18.42 7.71
CA LYS A 43 -6.66 -19.23 6.77
C LYS A 43 -5.80 -19.72 5.62
N SER A 44 -6.09 -20.96 5.21
CA SER A 44 -5.53 -21.52 3.99
C SER A 44 -5.88 -20.65 2.77
N GLY A 45 -4.90 -20.44 1.89
CA GLY A 45 -5.04 -19.58 0.71
C GLY A 45 -4.94 -18.07 1.00
N PHE A 46 -4.60 -17.65 2.22
CA PHE A 46 -4.30 -16.24 2.50
C PHE A 46 -3.10 -15.76 1.67
N ILE A 47 -3.30 -14.68 0.92
CA ILE A 47 -2.23 -14.01 0.17
C ILE A 47 -1.78 -12.78 0.97
N PRO A 48 -0.52 -12.74 1.44
CA PRO A 48 0.02 -11.55 2.08
C PRO A 48 -0.06 -10.32 1.15
N PRO A 49 -0.41 -9.12 1.65
CA PRO A 49 -0.49 -7.92 0.81
C PRO A 49 0.79 -7.63 0.01
N ALA A 50 1.94 -7.93 0.61
CA ALA A 50 3.25 -7.87 -0.04
C ALA A 50 3.37 -8.80 -1.26
N ALA A 51 2.82 -10.02 -1.19
CA ALA A 51 2.78 -10.93 -2.33
C ALA A 51 1.75 -10.47 -3.37
N LEU A 52 0.61 -9.93 -2.94
CA LEU A 52 -0.43 -9.41 -3.83
C LEU A 52 0.09 -8.29 -4.74
N VAL A 53 0.95 -7.42 -4.22
CA VAL A 53 1.67 -6.39 -4.98
C VAL A 53 2.46 -7.00 -6.15
N ARG A 54 3.27 -8.03 -5.88
CA ARG A 54 4.09 -8.69 -6.90
C ARG A 54 3.24 -9.38 -7.97
N ILE A 55 2.14 -10.01 -7.55
CA ILE A 55 1.17 -10.67 -8.43
C ILE A 55 0.53 -9.66 -9.38
N ILE A 56 0.10 -8.51 -8.86
CA ILE A 56 -0.46 -7.40 -9.67
C ILE A 56 0.57 -6.98 -10.73
N ARG A 57 1.83 -6.77 -10.34
CA ARG A 57 2.89 -6.36 -11.27
C ARG A 57 3.11 -7.40 -12.37
N ARG A 58 3.24 -8.68 -12.00
CA ARG A 58 3.38 -9.78 -12.97
C ARG A 58 2.25 -9.73 -14.00
N PHE A 59 1.01 -9.57 -13.56
CA PHE A 59 -0.13 -9.51 -14.48
C PHE A 59 -0.18 -8.25 -15.35
N ARG A 60 0.32 -7.11 -14.87
CA ARG A 60 0.50 -5.93 -15.73
C ARG A 60 1.50 -6.22 -16.85
N THR A 61 2.65 -6.80 -16.50
CA THR A 61 3.69 -7.19 -17.48
C THR A 61 3.18 -8.26 -18.45
N ASP A 62 2.40 -9.23 -17.99
CA ASP A 62 1.81 -10.30 -18.81
C ASP A 62 0.61 -9.82 -19.66
N GLY A 63 0.23 -8.53 -19.60
CA GLY A 63 -0.90 -7.96 -20.35
C GLY A 63 -2.29 -8.32 -19.80
N LYS A 64 -2.38 -8.91 -18.60
CA LYS A 64 -3.63 -9.29 -17.91
C LYS A 64 -4.21 -8.13 -17.10
N LEU A 65 -4.47 -7.00 -17.77
CA LEU A 65 -4.83 -5.72 -17.13
C LEU A 65 -6.10 -5.81 -16.29
N GLU A 66 -7.17 -6.43 -16.79
CA GLU A 66 -8.44 -6.56 -16.06
C GLU A 66 -8.28 -7.31 -14.73
N LEU A 67 -7.48 -8.38 -14.73
CA LEU A 67 -7.21 -9.15 -13.52
C LEU A 67 -6.33 -8.36 -12.55
N SER A 68 -5.31 -7.65 -13.06
CA SER A 68 -4.51 -6.72 -12.27
C SER A 68 -5.40 -5.68 -11.58
N ASP A 69 -6.31 -5.03 -12.31
CA ASP A 69 -7.15 -3.95 -11.77
C ASP A 69 -8.08 -4.44 -10.65
N ARG A 70 -8.64 -5.64 -10.82
CA ARG A 70 -9.43 -6.29 -9.77
C ARG A 70 -8.61 -6.57 -8.51
N LEU A 71 -7.36 -7.01 -8.65
CA LEU A 71 -6.46 -7.25 -7.52
C LEU A 71 -5.99 -5.94 -6.87
N VAL A 72 -5.79 -4.88 -7.66
CA VAL A 72 -5.47 -3.53 -7.15
C VAL A 72 -6.59 -3.01 -6.25
N ALA A 73 -7.86 -3.15 -6.65
CA ALA A 73 -9.00 -2.73 -5.83
C ALA A 73 -9.02 -3.45 -4.46
N ILE A 74 -8.66 -4.73 -4.43
CA ILE A 74 -8.53 -5.52 -3.20
C ILE A 74 -7.35 -5.01 -2.35
N LEU A 75 -6.20 -4.74 -2.97
CA LEU A 75 -5.03 -4.19 -2.28
C LEU A 75 -5.34 -2.85 -1.62
N ILE A 76 -6.04 -1.96 -2.32
CA ILE A 76 -6.46 -0.64 -1.80
C ILE A 76 -7.37 -0.80 -0.58
N THR A 77 -8.33 -1.73 -0.66
CA THR A 77 -9.24 -2.03 0.47
C THR A 77 -8.45 -2.54 1.68
N ASN A 78 -7.49 -3.45 1.47
CA ASN A 78 -6.64 -3.99 2.54
C ASN A 78 -5.75 -2.90 3.16
N ALA A 79 -5.21 -1.99 2.34
CA ALA A 79 -4.44 -0.84 2.80
C ALA A 79 -5.31 0.09 3.66
N TYR A 80 -6.51 0.44 3.20
CA TYR A 80 -7.45 1.28 3.94
C TYR A 80 -7.81 0.67 5.30
N ASP A 81 -8.17 -0.62 5.34
CA ASP A 81 -8.49 -1.33 6.58
C ASP A 81 -7.30 -1.39 7.55
N TYR A 82 -6.07 -1.50 7.04
CA TYR A 82 -4.86 -1.44 7.85
C TYR A 82 -4.62 -0.04 8.42
N VAL A 83 -4.68 1.00 7.57
CA VAL A 83 -4.48 2.41 7.98
C VAL A 83 -5.52 2.80 9.02
N ARG A 84 -6.80 2.46 8.82
CA ARG A 84 -7.86 2.70 9.80
C ARG A 84 -7.57 2.06 11.16
N ARG A 85 -7.02 0.84 11.18
CA ARG A 85 -6.64 0.15 12.43
C ARG A 85 -5.46 0.82 13.13
N VAL A 86 -4.40 1.19 12.41
CA VAL A 86 -3.24 1.85 13.04
C VAL A 86 -3.54 3.28 13.48
N SER A 87 -4.48 3.96 12.80
CA SER A 87 -4.95 5.31 13.16
C SER A 87 -6.00 5.31 14.27
N ALA A 88 -6.42 4.14 14.79
CA ALA A 88 -7.40 4.05 15.87
C ALA A 88 -6.93 4.70 17.18
N GLY A 89 -5.62 4.88 17.36
CA GLY A 89 -5.03 5.58 18.51
C GLY A 89 -4.95 7.11 18.38
N PHE A 90 -5.30 7.67 17.23
CA PHE A 90 -5.30 9.13 17.02
C PHE A 90 -6.63 9.76 17.41
N ASP A 91 -6.57 11.06 17.69
CA ASP A 91 -7.73 11.90 18.00
C ASP A 91 -8.80 11.80 16.90
N VAL A 92 -10.07 11.75 17.30
CA VAL A 92 -11.21 11.49 16.40
C VAL A 92 -11.30 12.51 15.27
N GLY A 93 -10.97 13.78 15.55
CA GLY A 93 -10.98 14.86 14.56
C GLY A 93 -9.85 14.74 13.52
N ASP A 94 -8.72 14.14 13.89
CA ASP A 94 -7.52 14.05 13.05
C ASP A 94 -7.47 12.72 12.28
N ARG A 95 -8.23 11.71 12.73
CA ARG A 95 -8.18 10.35 12.20
C ARG A 95 -8.51 10.28 10.72
N GLU A 96 -9.59 10.93 10.29
CA GLU A 96 -10.01 10.88 8.89
C GLU A 96 -9.02 11.61 7.98
N ASP A 97 -8.50 12.76 8.42
CA ASP A 97 -7.48 13.50 7.68
C ASP A 97 -6.19 12.67 7.52
N VAL A 98 -5.76 11.97 8.57
CA VAL A 98 -4.59 11.07 8.51
C VAL A 98 -4.84 9.90 7.56
N ILE A 99 -6.03 9.28 7.62
CA ILE A 99 -6.38 8.17 6.72
C ILE A 99 -6.36 8.66 5.27
N GLN A 100 -7.02 9.78 4.98
CA GLN A 100 -7.08 10.34 3.62
C GLN A 100 -5.70 10.68 3.09
N GLU A 101 -4.87 11.38 3.86
CA GLU A 101 -3.53 11.79 3.43
C GLU A 101 -2.60 10.59 3.23
N THR A 102 -2.70 9.57 4.09
CA THR A 102 -1.95 8.32 3.96
C THR A 102 -2.33 7.57 2.70
N MET A 103 -3.64 7.43 2.45
CA MET A 103 -4.15 6.71 1.29
C MET A 103 -3.86 7.45 -0.01
N GLN A 104 -3.95 8.78 -0.01
CA GLN A 104 -3.57 9.59 -1.17
C GLN A 104 -2.09 9.37 -1.52
N THR A 105 -1.20 9.45 -0.53
CA THR A 105 0.24 9.19 -0.74
C THR A 105 0.48 7.77 -1.27
N PHE A 106 -0.18 6.77 -0.69
CA PHE A 106 -0.07 5.38 -1.13
C PHE A 106 -0.53 5.19 -2.59
N LEU A 107 -1.68 5.76 -2.97
CA LEU A 107 -2.23 5.63 -4.32
C LEU A 107 -1.36 6.33 -5.38
N THR A 108 -0.82 7.51 -5.04
CA THR A 108 0.12 8.23 -5.91
C THR A 108 1.35 7.37 -6.19
N GLU A 109 1.98 6.83 -5.14
CA GLU A 109 3.16 5.99 -5.32
C GLU A 109 2.87 4.68 -6.05
N LEU A 110 1.69 4.08 -5.84
CA LEU A 110 1.24 2.89 -6.55
C LEU A 110 1.02 3.13 -8.05
N ALA A 111 0.73 4.38 -8.44
CA ALA A 111 0.55 4.79 -9.82
C ALA A 111 1.86 5.23 -10.50
N GLU A 112 2.77 5.86 -9.75
CA GLU A 112 4.00 6.46 -10.28
C GLU A 112 5.18 5.49 -10.32
N ASN A 113 5.24 4.49 -9.44
CA ASN A 113 6.34 3.53 -9.40
C ASN A 113 5.92 2.18 -9.99
N ASP A 114 6.46 1.85 -11.16
CA ASP A 114 6.46 0.45 -11.66
C ASP A 114 7.44 -0.44 -10.86
N GLY A 115 8.36 0.17 -10.11
CA GLY A 115 9.37 -0.46 -9.25
C GLY A 115 8.88 -0.71 -7.82
N ILE A 116 7.78 -1.45 -7.67
CA ILE A 116 7.10 -1.70 -6.38
C ILE A 116 7.87 -2.68 -5.46
N ASP A 117 9.16 -2.90 -5.73
CA ASP A 117 10.01 -3.91 -5.08
C ASP A 117 10.22 -3.67 -3.57
N TRP A 118 10.10 -2.42 -3.11
CA TRP A 118 10.18 -2.10 -1.68
C TRP A 118 8.93 -2.55 -0.91
N TRP A 119 7.74 -2.35 -1.50
CA TRP A 119 6.46 -2.66 -0.83
C TRP A 119 6.23 -4.17 -0.67
N GLU A 120 6.85 -4.99 -1.53
CA GLU A 120 6.84 -6.46 -1.44
C GLU A 120 7.47 -7.00 -0.15
N VAL A 121 8.25 -6.17 0.55
CA VAL A 121 8.90 -6.55 1.81
C VAL A 121 8.35 -5.75 2.98
N THR A 122 7.92 -4.51 2.75
CA THR A 122 7.72 -3.53 3.83
C THR A 122 6.29 -3.01 3.93
N PHE A 123 5.32 -3.65 3.26
CA PHE A 123 3.97 -3.11 3.07
C PHE A 123 3.34 -2.45 4.31
N HIS A 124 3.18 -3.21 5.39
CA HIS A 124 2.60 -2.69 6.63
C HIS A 124 3.49 -1.64 7.31
N ARG A 125 4.82 -1.81 7.27
CA ARG A 125 5.79 -0.86 7.86
C ARG A 125 5.69 0.50 7.18
N GLU A 126 5.59 0.52 5.86
CA GLU A 126 5.53 1.73 5.05
C GLU A 126 4.17 2.43 5.13
N LEU A 127 3.07 1.69 5.20
CA LEU A 127 1.75 2.26 5.50
C LEU A 127 1.74 2.90 6.90
N ARG A 128 2.32 2.23 7.91
CA ARG A 128 2.38 2.75 9.28
C ARG A 128 3.27 3.99 9.37
N ARG A 129 4.41 4.00 8.68
CA ARG A 129 5.30 5.17 8.60
C ARG A 129 4.55 6.35 7.99
N ARG A 130 3.85 6.14 6.86
CA ARG A 130 3.06 7.21 6.20
C ARG A 130 1.92 7.73 7.08
N ALA A 131 1.23 6.86 7.81
CA ALA A 131 0.22 7.28 8.79
C ALA A 131 0.83 8.17 9.90
N SER A 132 2.04 7.83 10.35
CA SER A 132 2.77 8.63 11.34
C SER A 132 3.24 9.97 10.77
N ASP A 133 3.75 9.98 9.54
CA ASP A 133 4.20 11.19 8.84
C ASP A 133 3.02 12.15 8.56
N ALA A 134 1.87 11.60 8.13
CA ALA A 134 0.63 12.36 7.93
C ALA A 134 0.15 13.00 9.24
N TYR A 135 0.17 12.25 10.35
CA TYR A 135 -0.18 12.79 11.66
C TYR A 135 0.78 13.89 12.12
N ALA A 136 2.09 13.71 11.92
CA ALA A 136 3.09 14.74 12.23
C ALA A 136 2.87 16.03 11.42
N ARG A 137 2.53 15.91 10.13
CA ARG A 137 2.19 17.07 9.28
C ARG A 137 0.90 17.74 9.73
N LEU A 138 -0.08 16.98 10.18
CA LEU A 138 -1.33 17.50 10.72
C LEU A 138 -1.08 18.33 11.99
N ILE A 139 -0.39 17.78 12.99
CA ILE A 139 0.00 18.53 14.21
C ILE A 139 0.79 19.80 13.85
N GLY A 140 1.73 19.70 12.91
CA GLY A 140 2.49 20.84 12.41
C GLY A 140 1.61 21.94 11.81
N ARG A 141 0.54 21.57 11.09
CA ARG A 141 -0.46 22.52 10.57
C ARG A 141 -1.30 23.14 11.69
N HIS A 142 -1.75 22.36 12.66
CA HIS A 142 -2.53 22.87 13.80
C HIS A 142 -1.74 23.89 14.62
N ARG A 143 -0.48 23.59 14.98
CA ARG A 143 0.42 24.53 15.67
C ARG A 143 0.63 25.83 14.90
N LYS A 144 0.80 25.75 13.56
CA LYS A 144 0.94 26.95 12.71
C LYS A 144 -0.33 27.79 12.67
N ARG A 145 -1.51 27.16 12.57
CA ARG A 145 -2.81 27.87 12.58
C ARG A 145 -3.07 28.55 13.93
N GLU A 146 -2.76 27.91 15.05
CA GLU A 146 -2.88 28.51 16.37
C GLU A 146 -1.93 29.71 16.53
N CYS A 147 -0.66 29.59 16.15
CA CYS A 147 0.28 30.72 16.16
C CYS A 147 -0.19 31.89 15.26
N HIS A 148 -0.80 31.60 14.11
CA HIS A 148 -1.39 32.64 13.26
C HIS A 148 -2.60 33.30 13.93
N LYS A 149 -3.50 32.52 14.54
CA LYS A 149 -4.70 33.03 15.22
C LYS A 149 -4.33 33.94 16.41
N PHE A 150 -3.32 33.56 17.20
CA PHE A 150 -2.77 34.42 18.27
C PHE A 150 -2.13 35.70 17.71
N ARG A 151 -1.44 35.62 16.56
CA ARG A 151 -0.85 36.81 15.92
C ARG A 151 -1.90 37.78 15.35
N VAL A 152 -3.06 37.30 14.91
CA VAL A 152 -4.18 38.17 14.49
C VAL A 152 -4.95 38.73 15.69
N SER A 153 -5.01 38.00 16.81
CA SER A 153 -5.72 38.44 18.03
C SER A 153 -4.98 39.47 18.90
N TRP A 154 -3.68 39.69 18.67
CA TRP A 154 -2.85 40.74 19.32
C TRP A 154 -2.46 41.86 18.35
N GLY A 155 -3.22 42.01 17.25
CA GLY A 155 -3.04 43.04 16.23
C GLY A 155 -4.32 43.80 15.96
N CYS A 156 -4.90 44.41 17.00
CA CYS A 156 -5.70 45.64 17.00
C CYS A 156 -5.98 46.04 18.46
#